data_AF-A0A821EFL3-F1
#
_entry.id   AF-A0A821EFL3-F1
#
_cell.length_a   1.000
_cell.length_b   1.000
_cell.length_c   1.000
_cell.angle_alpha   90.00
_cell.angle_beta   90.00
_cell.angle_gamma   90.00
#
_symmetry.space_group_name_H-M   'P 1'
#
loop_
_entity.id
_entity.type
_entity.pdbx_description
1 polymer ?
#
loop_
_entity_poly.entity_id
_entity_poly.type
_entity_poly.pdbx_seq_one_letter_code
_entity_poly.pdbx_strand_id
1 'polypeptide(L)'
;DTILHYYVGQKQDNSRSLKTDFYTVPIFWTTQNNKTTIRYAGYTRDPENVIIHGDLDDEFKFVAYYIVDGYVRAVAQSKYEPLSSEVAEVFYHKRNIRMKDIENDMYGYRKYLDFKTKKPE
;
A
#
# COMPACT_ATOMS: atom_id res chain seq x y z
N ASP A 1 13.79 -3.96 6.12
CA ASP A 1 14.88 -4.49 5.26
C ASP A 1 14.89 -4.02 3.81
N THR A 2 13.77 -3.54 3.24
CA THR A 2 13.71 -3.12 1.82
C THR A 2 14.35 -1.74 1.54
N ILE A 3 14.33 -0.82 2.51
CA ILE A 3 14.82 0.57 2.32
C ILE A 3 16.36 0.65 2.35
N LEU A 4 17.03 -0.26 3.07
CA LEU A 4 18.50 -0.27 3.20
C LEU A 4 19.21 -0.87 1.97
N HIS A 5 18.62 -1.85 1.29
CA HIS A 5 19.25 -2.50 0.13
C HIS A 5 19.47 -1.54 -1.06
N TYR A 6 18.56 -0.60 -1.29
CA TYR A 6 18.71 0.39 -2.37
C TYR A 6 19.79 1.44 -2.10
N TYR A 7 20.12 1.69 -0.84
CA TYR A 7 21.15 2.67 -0.46
C TYR A 7 22.57 2.23 -0.84
N VAL A 8 22.82 0.91 -0.88
CA VAL A 8 24.16 0.35 -1.15
C VAL A 8 24.49 0.33 -2.65
N GLY A 9 23.49 0.22 -3.53
CA GLY A 9 23.71 0.16 -4.98
C GLY A 9 24.07 1.49 -5.66
N GLN A 10 23.86 2.63 -5.00
CA GLN A 10 24.03 3.97 -5.58
C GLN A 10 25.40 4.60 -5.27
N LYS A 11 26.27 3.91 -4.53
CA LYS A 11 27.53 4.47 -4.02
C LYS A 11 28.75 4.03 -4.83
N GLN A 12 28.62 3.94 -6.15
CA GLN A 12 29.72 3.57 -7.05
C GLN A 12 29.86 4.55 -8.24
N ASP A 13 29.79 5.86 -7.99
CA ASP A 13 30.39 6.87 -8.88
C ASP A 13 30.65 8.16 -8.09
N ASN A 14 31.92 8.48 -7.85
CA ASN A 14 32.35 9.61 -7.03
C ASN A 14 32.38 10.96 -7.78
N SER A 15 31.70 11.10 -8.93
CA SER A 15 31.85 12.27 -9.80
C SER A 15 30.59 13.07 -10.14
N ARG A 16 29.39 12.67 -9.69
CA ARG A 16 28.17 13.48 -9.84
C ARG A 16 27.28 13.36 -8.62
N SER A 17 26.94 14.48 -7.99
CA SER A 17 25.78 14.51 -7.09
C SER A 17 24.52 14.28 -7.94
N LEU A 18 24.15 13.03 -8.14
CA LEU A 18 22.86 12.67 -8.71
C LEU A 18 21.80 13.07 -7.68
N LYS A 19 21.33 14.33 -7.76
CA LYS A 19 20.11 14.79 -7.09
C LYS A 19 18.94 14.08 -7.77
N THR A 20 18.74 12.82 -7.45
CA THR A 20 17.57 12.06 -7.86
C THR A 20 16.54 12.19 -6.77
N ASP A 21 15.35 12.69 -7.11
CA ASP A 21 14.23 12.72 -6.17
C ASP A 21 13.90 11.28 -5.73
N PHE A 22 14.03 11.02 -4.42
CA PHE A 22 13.69 9.72 -3.85
C PHE A 22 12.19 9.66 -3.57
N TYR A 23 11.51 8.75 -4.26
CA TYR A 23 10.10 8.45 -4.05
C TYR A 23 9.93 6.98 -3.71
N THR A 24 9.27 6.69 -2.60
CA THR A 24 8.93 5.32 -2.19
C THR A 24 7.60 5.31 -1.45
N VAL A 25 6.94 4.16 -1.47
CA VAL A 25 5.71 3.94 -0.70
C VAL A 25 6.09 3.39 0.67
N PRO A 26 5.65 3.99 1.78
CA PRO A 26 5.90 3.43 3.10
C PRO A 26 5.26 2.05 3.23
N ILE A 27 6.04 1.06 3.67
CA ILE A 27 5.57 -0.29 3.95
C ILE A 27 6.03 -0.66 5.37
N PHE A 28 5.12 -1.24 6.13
CA PHE A 28 5.38 -1.72 7.48
C PHE A 28 4.72 -3.10 7.68
N TRP A 29 5.28 -3.91 8.56
CA TRP A 29 4.61 -5.12 9.03
C TRP A 29 4.94 -5.37 10.49
N THR A 30 4.03 -6.03 11.19
CA THR A 30 4.23 -6.49 12.55
C THR A 30 3.51 -7.81 12.76
N THR A 31 4.03 -8.64 13.65
CA THR A 31 3.38 -9.87 14.08
C THR A 31 2.96 -9.71 15.53
N GLN A 32 1.66 -9.78 15.80
CA GLN A 32 1.11 -9.73 17.14
C GLN A 32 0.87 -11.15 17.66
N ASN A 33 1.22 -11.38 18.92
CA ASN A 33 1.02 -12.65 19.64
C ASN A 33 1.56 -13.89 18.92
N ASN A 34 2.61 -13.73 18.10
CA ASN A 34 3.21 -14.78 17.26
C ASN A 34 2.23 -15.52 16.33
N LYS A 35 1.07 -14.94 16.04
CA LYS A 35 -0.02 -15.60 15.30
C LYS A 35 -0.54 -14.77 14.14
N THR A 36 -0.66 -13.45 14.32
CA THR A 36 -1.31 -12.58 13.34
C THR A 36 -0.30 -11.58 12.81
N THR A 37 0.02 -11.69 11.53
CA THR A 37 0.87 -10.73 10.83
C THR A 37 0.00 -9.70 10.13
N ILE A 38 0.18 -8.44 10.49
CA ILE A 38 -0.46 -7.30 9.84
C ILE A 38 0.58 -6.64 8.94
N ARG A 39 0.22 -6.42 7.68
CA ARG A 39 1.01 -5.63 6.73
C ARG A 39 0.31 -4.33 6.41
N TYR A 40 1.06 -3.26 6.31
CA TYR A 40 0.59 -1.91 6.05
C TYR A 40 1.33 -1.31 4.86
N ALA A 41 0.60 -0.64 3.96
CA ALA A 41 1.17 0.08 2.83
C ALA A 41 0.51 1.45 2.66
N GLY A 42 1.31 2.47 2.34
CA GLY A 42 0.85 3.86 2.23
C GLY A 42 1.02 4.63 3.54
N TYR A 43 0.37 5.78 3.63
CA TYR A 43 0.43 6.64 4.81
C TYR A 43 -0.81 7.54 4.90
N THR A 44 -1.41 7.60 6.09
CA THR A 44 -2.34 8.64 6.49
C THR A 44 -2.28 8.80 8.00
N ARG A 45 -2.55 10.02 8.50
CA ARG A 45 -2.57 10.32 9.93
C ARG A 45 -4.00 10.29 10.48
N ASP A 46 -4.91 10.97 9.80
CA ASP A 46 -6.28 11.18 10.23
C ASP A 46 -7.23 10.80 9.07
N PRO A 47 -7.55 9.50 8.91
CA PRO A 47 -8.45 9.06 7.86
C PRO A 47 -9.88 9.54 8.12
N GLU A 48 -10.57 9.98 7.07
CA GLU A 48 -11.98 10.40 7.13
C GLU A 48 -12.91 9.19 7.25
N ASN A 49 -12.51 8.08 6.64
CA ASN A 49 -13.27 6.83 6.66
C ASN A 49 -12.31 5.62 6.61
N VAL A 50 -12.79 4.48 7.12
CA VAL A 50 -12.10 3.19 7.06
C VAL A 50 -13.09 2.14 6.56
N ILE A 51 -12.76 1.52 5.43
CA ILE A 51 -13.54 0.42 4.87
C ILE A 51 -12.87 -0.89 5.27
N ILE A 52 -13.61 -1.75 5.96
CA ILE A 52 -13.12 -3.03 6.45
C ILE A 52 -13.81 -4.17 5.69
N HIS A 53 -12.99 -5.07 5.15
CA HIS A 53 -13.42 -6.33 4.55
C HIS A 53 -12.92 -7.49 5.39
N GLY A 54 -13.71 -8.56 5.48
CA GLY A 54 -13.38 -9.76 6.25
C GLY A 54 -13.91 -9.71 7.67
N ASP A 55 -13.20 -10.38 8.59
CA ASP A 55 -13.64 -10.63 9.96
C ASP A 55 -12.57 -10.17 10.96
N LEU A 56 -12.99 -9.36 11.92
CA LEU A 56 -12.16 -8.83 12.99
C LEU A 56 -12.24 -9.65 14.28
N ASP A 57 -13.33 -10.37 14.52
CA ASP A 57 -13.66 -10.95 15.82
C ASP A 57 -13.04 -12.35 16.00
N ASP A 58 -13.05 -13.18 14.95
CA ASP A 58 -12.56 -14.55 15.05
C ASP A 58 -11.05 -14.66 14.78
N GLU A 59 -10.69 -14.56 13.50
CA GLU A 59 -9.35 -14.91 13.01
C GLU A 59 -8.44 -13.71 12.76
N PHE A 60 -8.92 -12.49 13.04
CA PHE A 60 -8.29 -11.23 12.61
C PHE A 60 -7.86 -11.30 11.13
N LYS A 61 -8.76 -11.80 10.28
CA LYS A 61 -8.54 -11.95 8.84
C LYS A 61 -9.30 -10.83 8.14
N PHE A 62 -8.60 -9.72 7.89
CA PHE A 62 -9.23 -8.52 7.39
C PHE A 62 -8.34 -7.74 6.44
N VAL A 63 -8.98 -6.82 5.72
CA VAL A 63 -8.36 -5.73 4.98
C VAL A 63 -9.04 -4.43 5.40
N ALA A 64 -8.25 -3.44 5.82
CA ALA A 64 -8.74 -2.11 6.17
C ALA A 64 -8.14 -1.09 5.20
N TYR A 65 -9.00 -0.44 4.42
CA TYR A 65 -8.65 0.66 3.54
C TYR A 65 -8.92 1.99 4.24
N TYR A 66 -7.89 2.83 4.34
CA TYR A 66 -7.98 4.15 4.95
C TYR A 66 -8.18 5.21 3.88
N ILE A 67 -9.26 5.98 4.02
CA ILE A 67 -9.76 6.92 3.01
C ILE A 67 -9.51 8.37 3.45
N VAL A 68 -9.03 9.18 2.52
CA VAL A 68 -8.93 10.64 2.64
C VAL A 68 -9.27 11.25 1.29
N ASP A 69 -10.15 12.25 1.25
CA ASP A 69 -10.66 12.92 0.05
C ASP A 69 -11.32 11.93 -0.93
N GLY A 70 -11.96 10.87 -0.42
CA GLY A 70 -12.60 9.83 -1.25
C GLY A 70 -11.62 8.86 -1.95
N TYR A 71 -10.33 8.91 -1.63
CA TYR A 71 -9.31 8.02 -2.16
C TYR A 71 -8.62 7.21 -1.05
N VAL A 72 -8.18 6.00 -1.40
CA VAL A 72 -7.36 5.18 -0.50
C VAL A 72 -5.97 5.82 -0.37
N ARG A 73 -5.56 6.12 0.88
CA ARG A 73 -4.21 6.64 1.20
C ARG A 73 -3.33 5.62 1.89
N ALA A 74 -3.94 4.62 2.52
CA ALA A 74 -3.23 3.50 3.08
C ALA A 74 -4.11 2.26 3.14
N VAL A 75 -3.47 1.11 3.32
CA VAL A 75 -4.13 -0.17 3.55
C VAL A 75 -3.41 -0.93 4.66
N ALA A 76 -4.18 -1.57 5.54
CA ALA A 76 -3.71 -2.62 6.43
C ALA A 76 -4.36 -3.94 6.01
N GLN A 77 -3.63 -5.04 6.07
CA GLN A 77 -4.19 -6.36 5.81
C GLN A 77 -3.58 -7.44 6.69
N SER A 78 -4.35 -8.48 6.92
CA SER A 78 -3.97 -9.71 7.61
C SER A 78 -4.53 -10.90 6.86
N LYS A 79 -3.68 -11.89 6.56
CA LYS A 79 -4.04 -13.15 5.88
C LYS A 79 -4.67 -13.00 4.46
N TYR A 80 -4.56 -11.83 3.83
CA TYR A 80 -5.03 -11.55 2.46
C TYR A 80 -3.87 -11.23 1.51
N GLU A 81 -2.73 -11.90 1.68
CA GLU A 81 -1.57 -11.70 0.80
C GLU A 81 -1.91 -12.06 -0.66
N PRO A 82 -1.39 -11.32 -1.65
CA PRO A 82 -0.38 -10.26 -1.58
C PRO A 82 -0.95 -8.82 -1.55
N LEU A 83 -2.15 -8.60 -1.03
CA LEU A 83 -2.93 -7.38 -1.24
C LEU A 83 -2.20 -6.07 -0.88
N SER A 84 -1.51 -5.98 0.27
CA SER A 84 -0.78 -4.76 0.62
C SER A 84 0.33 -4.43 -0.38
N SER A 85 0.99 -5.46 -0.92
CA SER A 85 2.07 -5.31 -1.89
C SER A 85 1.54 -4.83 -3.23
N GLU A 86 0.39 -5.36 -3.67
CA GLU A 86 -0.27 -4.90 -4.88
C GLU A 86 -0.73 -3.43 -4.75
N VAL A 87 -1.32 -3.05 -3.61
CA VAL A 87 -1.72 -1.66 -3.37
C VAL A 87 -0.50 -0.73 -3.31
N ALA A 88 0.61 -1.18 -2.71
CA ALA A 88 1.86 -0.42 -2.72
C ALA A 88 2.36 -0.17 -4.16
N GLU A 89 2.23 -1.14 -5.05
CA GLU A 89 2.60 -1.00 -6.46
C GLU A 89 1.75 0.04 -7.20
N VAL A 90 0.44 0.07 -6.90
CA VAL A 90 -0.48 1.10 -7.42
C VAL A 90 -0.06 2.50 -6.94
N PHE A 91 0.28 2.64 -5.65
CA PHE A 91 0.76 3.90 -5.08
C PHE A 91 2.13 4.29 -5.65
N TYR A 92 3.02 3.34 -5.91
CA TYR A 92 4.32 3.60 -6.51
C TYR A 92 4.16 4.23 -7.91
N HIS A 93 3.15 3.78 -8.66
CA HIS A 93 2.80 4.32 -9.97
C HIS A 93 1.94 5.61 -9.93
N LYS A 94 1.75 6.20 -8.73
CA LYS A 94 0.98 7.43 -8.52
C LYS A 94 -0.43 7.33 -9.12
N ARG A 95 -1.09 6.20 -8.89
CA ARG A 95 -2.49 5.96 -9.24
C ARG A 95 -3.33 6.07 -7.96
N ASN A 96 -4.51 6.66 -8.07
CA ASN A 96 -5.40 6.89 -6.93
C ASN A 96 -6.54 5.88 -6.95
N ILE A 97 -6.60 5.01 -5.95
CA ILE A 97 -7.71 4.05 -5.80
C ILE A 97 -8.91 4.81 -5.21
N ARG A 98 -10.05 4.80 -5.88
CA ARG A 98 -11.27 5.46 -5.40
C ARG A 98 -12.01 4.60 -4.38
N MET A 99 -12.57 5.23 -3.35
CA MET A 99 -13.37 4.58 -2.32
C MET A 99 -14.48 3.70 -2.92
N LYS A 100 -15.26 4.25 -3.87
CA LYS A 100 -16.37 3.52 -4.54
C LYS A 100 -15.96 2.22 -5.21
N ASP A 101 -14.69 2.09 -5.60
CA ASP A 101 -14.19 0.92 -6.30
C ASP A 101 -13.84 -0.21 -5.34
N ILE A 102 -13.61 0.10 -4.06
CA ILE A 102 -13.27 -0.89 -3.03
C ILE A 102 -14.35 -1.09 -1.97
N GLU A 103 -15.41 -0.28 -1.98
CA GLU A 103 -16.46 -0.31 -0.97
C GLU A 103 -17.21 -1.65 -0.93
N ASN A 104 -17.56 -2.18 -2.10
CA ASN A 104 -18.27 -3.46 -2.24
C ASN A 104 -17.42 -4.56 -2.89
N ASP A 105 -16.16 -4.26 -3.22
CA ASP A 105 -15.22 -5.20 -3.82
C ASP A 105 -13.82 -5.01 -3.22
N MET A 106 -13.44 -5.90 -2.29
CA MET A 106 -12.13 -5.88 -1.67
C MET A 106 -10.96 -5.85 -2.68
N TYR A 107 -11.12 -6.40 -3.89
CA TYR A 107 -10.07 -6.44 -4.91
C TYR A 107 -10.26 -5.42 -6.04
N GLY A 108 -11.21 -4.48 -5.91
CA GLY A 108 -11.53 -3.53 -6.98
C GLY A 108 -10.38 -2.58 -7.33
N TYR A 109 -9.35 -2.49 -6.49
CA TYR A 109 -8.10 -1.79 -6.80
C TYR A 109 -7.27 -2.45 -7.92
N ARG A 110 -7.51 -3.73 -8.25
CA ARG A 110 -6.67 -4.45 -9.23
C ARG A 110 -6.75 -3.88 -10.63
N LYS A 111 -7.85 -3.21 -10.99
CA LYS A 111 -7.93 -2.48 -12.26
C LYS A 111 -6.89 -1.36 -12.40
N TYR A 112 -6.34 -0.89 -11.28
CA TYR A 112 -5.26 0.10 -11.26
C TYR A 112 -3.87 -0.51 -11.45
N LEU A 113 -3.72 -1.84 -11.40
CA LEU A 113 -2.45 -2.54 -11.69
C LEU A 113 -2.18 -2.71 -13.17
N ASP A 114 -3.19 -2.56 -14.03
CA ASP A 114 -2.96 -2.60 -15.48
C ASP A 114 -2.31 -1.28 -15.93
N PHE A 115 -0.99 -1.32 -16.10
CA PHE A 115 -0.21 -0.14 -16.49
C PHE A 115 -0.24 0.17 -17.98
N LYS A 116 -0.79 -0.73 -18.81
CA LYS A 116 -0.90 -0.52 -20.26
C LYS A 116 -2.07 0.37 -20.63
N THR A 117 -3.10 0.41 -19.78
CA THR A 117 -4.25 1.28 -19.96
C THR A 117 -3.99 2.69 -19.41
N LYS A 118 -4.55 3.70 -20.09
CA LYS A 118 -4.48 5.11 -19.67
C LYS A 118 -4.95 5.22 -18.21
N LYS A 119 -4.30 6.07 -17.40
CA LYS A 119 -4.67 6.23 -15.97
C LYS A 119 -6.20 6.40 -15.86
N PRO A 120 -6.89 5.60 -15.04
CA PRO A 120 -8.32 5.77 -14.83
C PRO A 120 -8.58 7.17 -14.26
N GLU A 121 -9.57 7.85 -14.82
CA GLU A 121 -10.01 9.20 -14.42
C GLU A 121 -10.64 9.21 -13.01
#